data_AF-A0A8T4L867-F1
#
_entry.id   AF-A0A8T4L867-F1
#
_cell.length_a   1.000
_cell.length_b   1.000
_cell.length_c   1.000
_cell.angle_alpha   90.00
_cell.angle_beta   90.00
_cell.angle_gamma   90.00
#
_symmetry.space_group_name_H-M   'P 1'
#
loop_
_entity.id
_entity.type
_entity.pdbx_description
1 polymer ?
#
loop_
_entity_poly.entity_id
_entity_poly.type
_entity_poly.pdbx_seq_one_letter_code
_entity_poly.pdbx_strand_id
1 'polypeptide(L)'
;MPNEAIISSFQTFNQKFPQLVQTQKESKRLIALKRYFEQKMVISLGTIPKGDEWPEIVYPTKMKLRKDMDRLEKMKGDLSKRQNDWQMTLTKAKLEGITTQVKKFSEPAYWKHLSKLVTDADYRKDAESVNLPVHLVSHKRYKPMVEMFVNNLDYRKQLTETVQNSVVYRDNKQLGRYAGELQALRTQQSQKTLTQTKKSISEIDADISMYRELMSWAKK
;
A
#
# COMPACT_ATOMS: atom_id res chain seq x y z
N MET A 1 52.59 11.26 -3.57
CA MET A 1 51.31 10.93 -2.89
C MET A 1 50.30 10.58 -3.96
N PRO A 2 49.54 9.49 -3.87
CA PRO A 2 48.47 9.24 -4.84
C PRO A 2 47.42 10.34 -4.63
N ASN A 3 47.15 11.14 -5.67
CA ASN A 3 46.13 12.18 -5.63
C ASN A 3 44.76 11.52 -5.52
N GLU A 4 44.25 11.37 -4.30
CA GLU A 4 42.89 10.89 -4.06
C GLU A 4 41.90 11.86 -4.73
N ALA A 5 41.20 11.35 -5.74
CA ALA A 5 40.24 12.14 -6.50
C ALA A 5 38.85 11.96 -5.90
N ILE A 6 38.37 12.97 -5.17
CA ILE A 6 36.98 13.04 -4.72
C ILE A 6 36.07 13.36 -5.91
N ILE A 7 35.02 12.57 -6.10
CA ILE A 7 34.03 12.71 -7.16
C ILE A 7 32.64 12.69 -6.53
N SER A 8 31.86 13.73 -6.77
CA SER A 8 30.52 13.94 -6.20
C SER A 8 29.38 13.84 -7.21
N SER A 9 29.69 13.64 -8.50
CA SER A 9 28.68 13.51 -9.54
C SER A 9 29.12 12.59 -10.68
N PHE A 10 28.15 12.00 -11.37
CA PHE A 10 28.42 11.18 -12.55
C PHE A 10 29.04 11.98 -13.70
N GLN A 11 28.70 13.27 -13.82
CA GLN A 11 29.28 14.15 -14.84
C GLN A 11 30.79 14.33 -14.61
N THR A 12 31.21 14.58 -13.37
CA THR A 12 32.62 14.68 -13.01
C THR A 12 33.36 13.35 -13.20
N PHE A 13 32.69 12.22 -12.93
CA PHE A 13 33.25 10.90 -13.23
C PHE A 13 33.48 10.71 -14.73
N ASN A 14 32.50 11.02 -15.57
CA ASN A 14 32.59 10.89 -17.02
C ASN A 14 33.67 11.81 -17.64
N GLN A 15 33.87 13.01 -17.09
CA GLN A 15 34.95 13.90 -17.54
C GLN A 15 36.34 13.34 -17.24
N LYS A 16 36.51 12.65 -16.10
CA LYS A 16 37.79 12.04 -15.72
C LYS A 16 38.05 10.70 -16.39
N PHE A 17 36.99 9.94 -16.67
CA PHE A 17 37.07 8.58 -17.24
C PHE A 17 36.13 8.40 -18.46
N PRO A 18 36.27 9.21 -19.53
CA PRO A 18 35.36 9.15 -20.66
C PRO A 18 35.44 7.81 -21.40
N GLN A 19 36.62 7.19 -21.45
CA GLN A 19 36.83 5.90 -22.11
C GLN A 19 36.02 4.79 -21.43
N LEU A 20 36.07 4.66 -20.10
CA LEU A 20 35.27 3.68 -19.34
C LEU A 20 33.77 3.83 -19.59
N VAL A 21 33.28 5.08 -19.66
CA VAL A 21 31.86 5.34 -19.91
C VAL A 21 31.46 4.98 -21.34
N GLN A 22 32.34 5.21 -22.32
CA GLN A 22 32.05 4.93 -23.73
C GLN A 22 32.15 3.44 -24.08
N THR A 23 33.16 2.73 -23.57
CA THR A 23 33.41 1.32 -23.87
C THR A 23 32.52 0.39 -23.05
N GLN A 24 32.09 0.79 -21.86
CA GLN A 24 31.36 -0.08 -20.92
C GLN A 24 29.98 0.46 -20.53
N LYS A 25 29.26 1.09 -21.46
CA LYS A 25 27.98 1.80 -21.25
C LYS A 25 26.94 1.05 -20.41
N GLU A 26 26.88 -0.27 -20.53
CA GLU A 26 25.91 -1.15 -19.85
C GLU A 26 26.50 -1.94 -18.67
N SER A 27 27.73 -1.61 -18.25
CA SER A 27 28.34 -2.28 -17.11
C SER A 27 27.53 -2.04 -15.82
N LYS A 28 27.42 -3.09 -15.01
CA LYS A 28 26.80 -3.02 -13.67
C LYS A 28 27.42 -1.91 -12.82
N ARG A 29 28.74 -1.70 -12.93
CA ARG A 29 29.49 -0.63 -12.27
C ARG A 29 29.01 0.77 -12.64
N LEU A 30 28.79 1.07 -13.93
CA LEU A 30 28.24 2.38 -14.34
C LEU A 30 26.82 2.58 -13.83
N ILE A 31 25.98 1.55 -13.87
CA ILE A 31 24.60 1.61 -13.36
C ILE A 31 24.61 1.90 -11.86
N ALA A 32 25.43 1.18 -11.10
CA ALA A 32 25.60 1.40 -9.67
C ALA A 32 26.13 2.80 -9.36
N LEU A 33 27.14 3.28 -10.09
CA LEU A 33 27.68 4.64 -9.90
C LEU A 33 26.64 5.73 -10.18
N LYS A 34 25.88 5.62 -11.28
CA LYS A 34 24.81 6.58 -11.59
C LYS A 34 23.81 6.65 -10.44
N ARG A 35 23.31 5.50 -9.99
CA ARG A 35 22.38 5.42 -8.87
C ARG A 35 22.97 5.98 -7.58
N TYR A 36 24.24 5.70 -7.30
CA TYR A 36 24.93 6.22 -6.10
C TYR A 36 25.05 7.75 -6.11
N PHE A 37 25.35 8.34 -7.27
CA PHE A 37 25.39 9.80 -7.42
C PHE A 37 24.01 10.45 -7.45
N GLU A 38 22.95 9.78 -7.93
CA GLU A 38 21.57 10.25 -7.80
C GLU A 38 21.16 10.43 -6.33
N GLN A 39 21.73 9.61 -5.43
CA GLN A 39 21.58 9.75 -3.98
C GLN A 39 22.46 10.86 -3.37
N LYS A 40 23.13 11.67 -4.20
CA LYS A 40 24.06 12.75 -3.79
C LYS A 40 25.24 12.24 -2.94
N MET A 41 25.62 10.98 -3.12
CA MET A 41 26.74 10.38 -2.42
C MET A 41 28.07 10.68 -3.14
N VAL A 42 29.17 10.53 -2.42
CA VAL A 42 30.52 10.87 -2.91
C VAL A 42 31.41 9.64 -2.89
N ILE A 43 32.28 9.51 -3.91
CA ILE A 43 33.35 8.51 -3.94
C ILE A 43 34.72 9.19 -3.88
N SER A 44 35.68 8.55 -3.22
CA SER A 44 37.10 8.84 -3.38
C SER A 44 37.73 7.67 -4.12
N LEU A 45 38.51 7.98 -5.15
CA LEU A 45 39.23 6.99 -5.94
C LEU A 45 40.70 6.96 -5.53
N GLY A 46 41.26 5.76 -5.51
CA GLY A 46 42.68 5.51 -5.24
C GLY A 46 43.55 5.76 -6.46
N THR A 47 44.55 4.92 -6.66
CA THR A 47 45.43 5.01 -7.82
C THR A 47 44.61 4.89 -9.11
N ILE A 48 44.76 5.87 -9.98
CA ILE A 48 44.13 5.88 -11.30
C ILE A 48 44.90 4.91 -12.19
N PRO A 49 44.31 3.78 -12.62
CA PRO A 49 44.99 2.85 -13.51
C PRO A 49 45.12 3.47 -14.91
N LYS A 50 46.08 2.97 -15.69
CA LYS A 50 46.25 3.36 -17.10
C LYS A 50 45.37 2.47 -17.99
N GLY A 51 44.64 3.04 -18.94
CA GLY A 51 43.81 2.30 -19.90
C GLY A 51 42.36 2.10 -19.46
N ASP A 52 41.76 0.96 -19.83
CA ASP A 52 40.34 0.62 -19.61
C ASP A 52 40.05 -0.05 -18.26
N GLU A 53 41.00 -0.01 -17.33
CA GLU A 53 40.82 -0.55 -15.99
C GLU A 53 40.02 0.41 -15.10
N TRP A 54 39.22 -0.18 -14.22
CA TRP A 54 38.40 0.58 -13.28
C TRP A 54 39.22 1.05 -12.07
N PRO A 55 39.13 2.33 -11.66
CA PRO A 55 39.81 2.82 -10.47
C PRO A 55 39.26 2.17 -9.21
N GLU A 56 40.15 1.85 -8.26
CA GLU A 56 39.74 1.32 -6.96
C GLU A 56 39.02 2.39 -6.14
N ILE A 57 37.88 2.05 -5.54
CA ILE A 57 37.14 2.96 -4.65
C ILE A 57 37.77 2.93 -3.27
N VAL A 58 38.40 4.02 -2.83
CA VAL A 58 38.97 4.17 -1.49
C VAL A 58 37.88 4.55 -0.48
N TYR A 59 36.93 5.38 -0.89
CA TYR A 59 35.77 5.74 -0.08
C TYR A 59 34.51 5.73 -0.96
N PRO A 60 33.36 5.20 -0.48
CA PRO A 60 33.17 4.53 0.80
C PRO A 60 33.94 3.21 0.90
N THR A 61 34.36 2.86 2.12
CA THR A 61 35.02 1.57 2.38
C THR A 61 34.03 0.41 2.27
N LYS A 62 34.52 -0.83 2.04
CA LYS A 62 33.65 -2.02 2.06
C LYS A 62 32.86 -2.16 3.36
N MET A 63 33.47 -1.84 4.49
CA MET A 63 32.79 -1.87 5.79
C MET A 63 31.60 -0.90 5.85
N LYS A 64 31.77 0.33 5.34
CA LYS A 64 30.68 1.31 5.28
C LYS A 64 29.57 0.85 4.36
N LEU A 65 29.91 0.43 3.14
CA LEU A 65 28.95 -0.10 2.16
C LEU A 65 28.17 -1.28 2.74
N ARG A 66 28.83 -2.20 3.45
CA ARG A 66 28.20 -3.34 4.12
C ARG A 66 27.23 -2.89 5.21
N LYS A 67 27.63 -1.95 6.07
CA LYS A 67 26.76 -1.40 7.12
C LYS A 67 25.50 -0.75 6.54
N ASP A 68 25.65 0.01 5.45
CA ASP A 68 24.52 0.65 4.77
C ASP A 68 23.60 -0.39 4.12
N MET A 69 24.18 -1.43 3.52
CA MET A 69 23.44 -2.58 2.96
C MET A 69 22.67 -3.36 4.03
N ASP A 70 23.30 -3.70 5.17
CA ASP A 70 22.66 -4.43 6.27
C ASP A 70 21.48 -3.62 6.86
N ARG A 71 21.62 -2.29 6.95
CA ARG A 71 20.52 -1.39 7.34
C ARG A 71 19.36 -1.47 6.35
N LEU A 72 19.65 -1.45 5.06
CA LEU A 72 18.64 -1.57 4.01
C LEU A 72 17.95 -2.93 4.01
N GLU A 73 18.69 -4.02 4.22
CA GLU A 73 18.13 -5.37 4.34
C GLU A 73 17.18 -5.48 5.53
N LYS A 74 17.52 -4.86 6.67
CA LYS A 74 16.61 -4.78 7.82
C LYS A 74 15.34 -3.98 7.49
N MET A 75 15.48 -2.80 6.87
CA MET A 75 14.33 -1.99 6.44
C MET A 75 13.43 -2.73 5.44
N LYS A 76 14.02 -3.48 4.50
CA LYS A 76 13.31 -4.35 3.56
C LYS A 76 12.52 -5.43 4.29
N GLY A 77 13.11 -6.06 5.31
CA GLY A 77 12.44 -7.06 6.14
C GLY A 77 11.20 -6.51 6.82
N ASP A 78 11.30 -5.31 7.41
CA ASP A 78 10.17 -4.66 8.09
C ASP A 78 9.07 -4.23 7.10
N LEU A 79 9.44 -3.69 5.94
CA LEU A 79 8.48 -3.32 4.89
C LEU A 79 7.78 -4.55 4.29
N SER A 80 8.50 -5.65 4.09
CA SER A 80 7.93 -6.91 3.59
C SER A 80 6.88 -7.47 4.55
N LYS A 81 7.14 -7.43 5.87
CA LYS A 81 6.16 -7.83 6.88
C LYS A 81 4.91 -6.96 6.82
N ARG A 82 5.08 -5.63 6.79
CA ARG A 82 3.96 -4.69 6.65
C ARG A 82 3.17 -4.92 5.37
N GLN A 83 3.84 -5.21 4.25
CA GLN A 83 3.18 -5.52 2.99
C GLN A 83 2.27 -6.74 3.13
N ASN A 84 2.75 -7.80 3.79
CA ASN A 84 1.96 -9.01 4.01
C ASN A 84 0.73 -8.72 4.89
N ASP A 85 0.89 -7.95 5.97
CA ASP A 85 -0.21 -7.57 6.85
C ASP A 85 -1.29 -6.77 6.11
N TRP A 86 -0.88 -5.81 5.28
CA TRP A 86 -1.79 -5.03 4.44
C TRP A 86 -2.46 -5.87 3.37
N GLN A 87 -1.75 -6.85 2.80
CA GLN A 87 -2.31 -7.77 1.82
C GLN A 87 -3.38 -8.66 2.46
N MET A 88 -3.13 -9.19 3.66
CA MET A 88 -4.14 -9.93 4.42
C MET A 88 -5.35 -9.08 4.77
N THR A 89 -5.12 -7.82 5.18
CA THR A 89 -6.19 -6.86 5.50
C THR A 89 -7.06 -6.56 4.29
N LEU A 90 -6.45 -6.33 3.12
CA LEU A 90 -7.16 -6.13 1.85
C LEU A 90 -7.99 -7.36 1.47
N THR A 91 -7.41 -8.56 1.57
CA THR A 91 -8.11 -9.81 1.28
C THR A 91 -9.30 -10.01 2.21
N LYS A 92 -9.14 -9.78 3.51
CA LYS A 92 -10.23 -9.83 4.49
C LYS A 92 -11.34 -8.83 4.15
N ALA A 93 -11.00 -7.59 3.82
CA ALA A 93 -11.97 -6.56 3.45
C ALA A 93 -12.75 -6.92 2.16
N LYS A 94 -12.09 -7.55 1.18
CA LYS A 94 -12.76 -8.03 -0.04
C LYS A 94 -13.69 -9.21 0.25
N LEU A 95 -13.23 -10.16 1.06
CA LEU A 95 -14.02 -11.33 1.45
C LEU A 95 -15.19 -10.96 2.35
N GLU A 96 -15.09 -9.92 3.17
CA GLU A 96 -16.16 -9.45 4.05
C GLU A 96 -17.44 -9.12 3.26
N GLY A 97 -17.32 -8.45 2.11
CA GLY A 97 -18.48 -8.16 1.25
C GLY A 97 -19.16 -9.41 0.71
N ILE A 98 -18.37 -10.36 0.20
CA ILE A 98 -18.88 -11.62 -0.36
C ILE A 98 -19.51 -12.48 0.73
N THR A 99 -18.80 -12.66 1.85
CA THR A 99 -19.29 -13.47 2.97
C THR A 99 -20.56 -12.89 3.57
N THR A 100 -20.67 -11.57 3.70
CA THR A 100 -21.90 -10.90 4.17
C THR A 100 -23.05 -11.15 3.20
N GLN A 101 -22.80 -11.00 1.89
CA GLN A 101 -23.81 -11.21 0.85
C GLN A 101 -24.32 -12.65 0.79
N VAL A 102 -23.49 -13.65 1.09
CA VAL A 102 -23.92 -15.06 1.15
C VAL A 102 -24.59 -15.36 2.49
N LYS A 103 -24.02 -14.91 3.61
CA LYS A 103 -24.54 -15.17 4.95
C LYS A 103 -25.91 -14.54 5.19
N LYS A 104 -26.32 -13.52 4.44
CA LYS A 104 -27.66 -12.95 4.58
C LYS A 104 -28.77 -13.99 4.39
N PHE A 105 -28.55 -15.00 3.54
CA PHE A 105 -29.54 -16.04 3.27
C PHE A 105 -29.72 -17.02 4.44
N SER A 106 -28.74 -17.13 5.34
CA SER A 106 -28.88 -17.90 6.57
C SER A 106 -29.57 -17.13 7.70
N GLU A 107 -29.82 -15.83 7.54
CA GLU A 107 -30.41 -15.00 8.59
C GLU A 107 -31.95 -15.02 8.51
N PRO A 108 -32.67 -15.44 9.56
CA PRO A 108 -34.14 -15.47 9.53
C PRO A 108 -34.79 -14.10 9.30
N ALA A 109 -34.15 -13.04 9.77
CA ALA A 109 -34.61 -11.67 9.57
C ALA A 109 -34.64 -11.26 8.08
N TYR A 110 -33.76 -11.83 7.25
CA TYR A 110 -33.77 -11.61 5.79
C TYR A 110 -35.07 -12.12 5.17
N TRP A 111 -35.44 -13.36 5.48
CA TRP A 111 -36.65 -13.98 4.94
C TRP A 111 -37.92 -13.33 5.47
N LYS A 112 -37.94 -12.95 6.77
CA LYS A 112 -39.04 -12.16 7.34
C LYS A 112 -39.20 -10.80 6.67
N HIS A 113 -38.10 -10.12 6.34
CA HIS A 113 -38.16 -8.88 5.59
C HIS A 113 -38.83 -9.09 4.23
N LEU A 114 -38.38 -10.09 3.46
CA LEU A 114 -38.97 -10.41 2.15
C LEU A 114 -40.45 -10.78 2.25
N SER A 115 -40.83 -11.59 3.24
CA SER A 115 -42.24 -11.96 3.43
C SER A 115 -43.09 -10.72 3.74
N LYS A 116 -42.64 -9.88 4.68
CA LYS A 116 -43.35 -8.65 5.06
C LYS A 116 -43.43 -7.63 3.95
N LEU A 117 -42.40 -7.51 3.10
CA LEU A 117 -42.50 -6.69 1.89
C LEU A 117 -43.67 -7.12 1.01
N VAL A 118 -43.98 -8.40 0.90
CA VAL A 118 -45.10 -8.88 0.09
C VAL A 118 -46.44 -8.73 0.81
N THR A 119 -46.49 -9.08 2.11
CA THR A 119 -47.74 -9.26 2.85
C THR A 119 -48.21 -8.03 3.63
N ASP A 120 -47.34 -7.08 3.95
CA ASP A 120 -47.62 -5.92 4.80
C ASP A 120 -47.31 -4.61 4.05
N ALA A 121 -48.36 -3.92 3.62
CA ALA A 121 -48.26 -2.70 2.83
C ALA A 121 -47.66 -1.53 3.63
N ASP A 122 -47.91 -1.46 4.94
CA ASP A 122 -47.37 -0.40 5.79
C ASP A 122 -45.89 -0.65 6.05
N TYR A 123 -45.50 -1.91 6.30
CA TYR A 123 -44.09 -2.30 6.38
C TYR A 123 -43.34 -1.99 5.09
N ARG A 124 -43.94 -2.28 3.92
CA ARG A 124 -43.33 -1.99 2.62
C ARG A 124 -43.02 -0.50 2.48
N LYS A 125 -43.99 0.36 2.78
CA LYS A 125 -43.81 1.83 2.76
C LYS A 125 -42.70 2.28 3.71
N ASP A 126 -42.71 1.77 4.95
CA ASP A 126 -41.70 2.09 5.95
C ASP A 126 -40.30 1.69 5.45
N ALA A 127 -40.14 0.45 4.98
CA ALA A 127 -38.86 -0.10 4.52
C ALA A 127 -38.29 0.61 3.28
N GLU A 128 -39.15 0.96 2.32
CA GLU A 128 -38.79 1.73 1.13
C GLU A 128 -38.40 3.16 1.50
N SER A 129 -39.12 3.80 2.43
CA SER A 129 -38.84 5.18 2.84
C SER A 129 -37.46 5.37 3.48
N VAL A 130 -36.97 4.36 4.18
CA VAL A 130 -35.64 4.36 4.83
C VAL A 130 -34.57 3.62 4.04
N ASN A 131 -34.93 3.06 2.87
CA ASN A 131 -34.07 2.21 2.04
C ASN A 131 -33.27 1.20 2.88
N LEU A 132 -33.98 0.34 3.63
CA LEU A 132 -33.38 -0.56 4.61
C LEU A 132 -32.25 -1.43 3.98
N PRO A 133 -31.02 -1.42 4.51
CA PRO A 133 -29.90 -2.18 3.96
C PRO A 133 -29.95 -3.66 4.40
N VAL A 134 -30.97 -4.40 3.95
CA VAL A 134 -31.19 -5.80 4.33
C VAL A 134 -30.03 -6.71 3.89
N HIS A 135 -29.26 -6.31 2.88
CA HIS A 135 -28.06 -7.03 2.46
C HIS A 135 -26.96 -7.06 3.54
N LEU A 136 -27.03 -6.18 4.54
CA LEU A 136 -26.12 -6.12 5.70
C LEU A 136 -26.67 -6.84 6.94
N VAL A 137 -27.76 -7.60 6.83
CA VAL A 137 -28.39 -8.32 7.96
C VAL A 137 -27.44 -9.33 8.64
N SER A 138 -26.42 -9.81 7.92
CA SER A 138 -25.39 -10.71 8.46
C SER A 138 -24.14 -9.95 8.97
N HIS A 139 -24.09 -8.62 8.79
CA HIS A 139 -22.96 -7.80 9.21
C HIS A 139 -23.07 -7.43 10.70
N LYS A 140 -22.04 -7.71 11.50
CA LYS A 140 -22.05 -7.53 12.98
C LYS A 140 -22.58 -6.17 13.44
N ARG A 141 -22.22 -5.08 12.74
CA ARG A 141 -22.65 -3.71 13.07
C ARG A 141 -24.12 -3.41 12.72
N TYR A 142 -24.64 -3.95 11.61
CA TYR A 142 -25.93 -3.56 11.05
C TYR A 142 -27.04 -4.58 11.33
N LYS A 143 -26.66 -5.82 11.64
CA LYS A 143 -27.57 -6.92 12.03
C LYS A 143 -28.60 -6.49 13.09
N PRO A 144 -28.23 -5.89 14.24
CA PRO A 144 -29.21 -5.56 15.27
C PRO A 144 -30.23 -4.53 14.79
N MET A 145 -29.80 -3.54 14.00
CA MET A 145 -30.69 -2.53 13.43
C MET A 145 -31.72 -3.17 12.48
N VAL A 146 -31.26 -4.05 11.59
CA VAL A 146 -32.15 -4.75 10.65
C VAL A 146 -33.11 -5.69 11.39
N GLU A 147 -32.63 -6.44 12.38
CA GLU A 147 -33.46 -7.33 13.19
C GLU A 147 -34.52 -6.57 13.98
N MET A 148 -34.15 -5.45 14.60
CA MET A 148 -35.08 -4.59 15.32
C MET A 148 -36.12 -3.97 14.39
N PHE A 149 -35.71 -3.47 13.21
CA PHE A 149 -36.65 -2.93 12.23
C PHE A 149 -37.65 -3.97 11.71
N VAL A 150 -37.21 -5.21 11.52
CA VAL A 150 -38.06 -6.31 11.05
C VAL A 150 -39.02 -6.79 12.14
N ASN A 151 -38.59 -6.87 13.40
CA ASN A 151 -39.35 -7.53 14.46
C ASN A 151 -40.10 -6.58 15.41
N ASN A 152 -39.71 -5.30 15.49
CA ASN A 152 -40.28 -4.33 16.45
C ASN A 152 -40.94 -3.15 15.72
N LEU A 153 -42.26 -3.02 15.90
CA LEU A 153 -43.07 -1.97 15.25
C LEU A 153 -42.72 -0.56 15.74
N ASP A 154 -42.52 -0.39 17.04
CA ASP A 154 -42.25 0.92 17.64
C ASP A 154 -40.88 1.43 17.19
N TYR A 155 -39.87 0.56 17.20
CA TYR A 155 -38.56 0.87 16.67
C TYR A 155 -38.61 1.22 15.18
N ARG A 156 -39.40 0.48 14.40
CA ARG A 156 -39.60 0.74 12.96
C ARG A 156 -40.14 2.16 12.74
N LYS A 157 -41.21 2.54 13.43
CA LYS A 157 -41.81 3.86 13.33
C LYS A 157 -40.85 4.97 13.76
N GLN A 158 -40.17 4.80 14.89
CA GLN A 158 -39.17 5.76 15.37
C GLN A 158 -38.01 5.94 14.39
N LEU A 159 -37.51 4.85 13.80
CA LEU A 159 -36.43 4.93 12.81
C LEU A 159 -36.90 5.62 11.53
N THR A 160 -38.10 5.29 11.04
CA THR A 160 -38.70 5.95 9.88
C THR A 160 -38.86 7.44 10.11
N GLU A 161 -39.42 7.85 11.25
CA GLU A 161 -39.59 9.25 11.62
C GLU A 161 -38.24 9.98 11.72
N THR A 162 -37.25 9.34 12.36
CA THR A 162 -35.89 9.89 12.49
C THR A 162 -35.24 10.11 11.13
N VAL A 163 -35.36 9.15 10.20
CA VAL A 163 -34.78 9.27 8.85
C VAL A 163 -35.51 10.33 8.03
N GLN A 164 -36.82 10.49 8.19
CA GLN A 164 -37.61 11.49 7.48
C GLN A 164 -37.35 12.92 7.97
N ASN A 165 -37.15 13.10 9.28
CA ASN A 165 -37.03 14.42 9.91
C ASN A 165 -35.58 14.88 10.13
N SER A 166 -34.60 13.97 10.04
CA SER A 166 -33.20 14.31 10.29
C SER A 166 -32.55 15.07 9.14
N VAL A 167 -31.82 16.14 9.49
CA VAL A 167 -31.00 16.92 8.56
C VAL A 167 -29.92 16.05 7.90
N VAL A 168 -29.41 15.02 8.60
CA VAL A 168 -28.31 14.15 8.13
C VAL A 168 -28.75 13.23 6.96
N TYR A 169 -30.05 12.94 6.89
CA TYR A 169 -30.66 12.03 5.90
C TYR A 169 -31.53 12.77 4.88
N ARG A 170 -31.60 14.11 4.95
CA ARG A 170 -32.46 14.97 4.11
C ARG A 170 -32.21 14.75 2.62
N ASP A 171 -30.95 14.72 2.22
CA ASP A 171 -30.56 14.60 0.81
C ASP A 171 -30.45 13.14 0.34
N ASN A 172 -30.25 12.21 1.28
CA ASN A 172 -30.18 10.78 0.98
C ASN A 172 -30.59 9.96 2.21
N LYS A 173 -31.75 9.30 2.08
CA LYS A 173 -32.42 8.52 3.14
C LYS A 173 -31.86 7.10 3.33
N GLN A 174 -30.77 6.74 2.63
CA GLN A 174 -30.22 5.39 2.68
C GLN A 174 -29.51 5.07 4.00
N LEU A 175 -30.11 4.20 4.80
CA LEU A 175 -29.47 3.61 5.96
C LEU A 175 -28.30 2.72 5.52
N GLY A 176 -27.17 2.82 6.22
CA GLY A 176 -25.98 2.00 5.90
C GLY A 176 -25.17 2.44 4.67
N ARG A 177 -25.42 3.62 4.07
CA ARG A 177 -24.61 4.18 2.96
C ARG A 177 -23.10 4.13 3.23
N TYR A 178 -22.74 4.47 4.47
CA TYR A 178 -21.36 4.51 4.92
C TYR A 178 -20.72 3.13 5.00
N ALA A 179 -21.47 2.03 4.99
CA ALA A 179 -20.88 0.69 5.01
C ALA A 179 -20.09 0.41 3.72
N GLY A 180 -20.74 0.65 2.56
CA GLY A 180 -20.13 0.47 1.25
C GLY A 180 -19.02 1.49 0.98
N GLU A 181 -19.27 2.77 1.29
CA GLU A 181 -18.28 3.84 1.13
C GLU A 181 -17.03 3.61 1.99
N LEU A 182 -17.21 3.19 3.25
CA LEU A 182 -16.10 2.90 4.17
C LEU A 182 -15.33 1.66 3.74
N GLN A 183 -15.99 0.63 3.21
CA GLN A 183 -15.33 -0.53 2.64
C GLN A 183 -14.52 -0.17 1.39
N ALA A 184 -15.08 0.64 0.49
CA ALA A 184 -14.39 1.14 -0.70
C ALA A 184 -13.17 2.00 -0.30
N LEU A 185 -13.33 2.91 0.67
CA LEU A 185 -12.25 3.73 1.19
C LEU A 185 -11.12 2.89 1.80
N ARG A 186 -11.46 1.91 2.64
CA ARG A 186 -10.48 0.97 3.24
C ARG A 186 -9.73 0.18 2.17
N THR A 187 -10.44 -0.27 1.13
CA THR A 187 -9.85 -0.99 0.00
C THR A 187 -8.88 -0.09 -0.76
N GLN A 188 -9.29 1.13 -1.08
CA GLN A 188 -8.48 2.11 -1.80
C GLN A 188 -7.23 2.51 -1.01
N GLN A 189 -7.37 2.80 0.29
CA GLN A 189 -6.26 3.11 1.17
C GLN A 189 -5.27 1.96 1.26
N SER A 190 -5.77 0.73 1.49
CA SER A 190 -4.93 -0.48 1.54
C SER A 190 -4.18 -0.69 0.22
N GLN A 191 -4.85 -0.52 -0.92
CA GLN A 191 -4.22 -0.66 -2.23
C GLN A 191 -3.14 0.40 -2.46
N LYS A 192 -3.39 1.66 -2.09
CA LYS A 192 -2.40 2.75 -2.19
C LYS A 192 -1.17 2.44 -1.33
N THR A 193 -1.37 2.03 -0.09
CA THR A 193 -0.28 1.68 0.83
C THR A 193 0.51 0.47 0.33
N LEU A 194 -0.15 -0.55 -0.23
CA LEU A 194 0.53 -1.69 -0.84
C LEU A 194 1.38 -1.29 -2.04
N THR A 195 0.85 -0.46 -2.94
CA THR A 195 1.61 0.04 -4.10
C THR A 195 2.83 0.84 -3.66
N GLN A 196 2.68 1.73 -2.68
CA GLN A 196 3.78 2.52 -2.13
C GLN A 196 4.83 1.61 -1.48
N THR A 197 4.40 0.64 -0.66
CA THR A 197 5.32 -0.29 0.02
C THR A 197 6.10 -1.14 -0.98
N LYS A 198 5.44 -1.66 -2.03
CA LYS A 198 6.08 -2.39 -3.12
C LYS A 198 7.12 -1.55 -3.85
N LYS A 199 6.80 -0.27 -4.13
CA LYS A 199 7.73 0.66 -4.75
C LYS A 199 8.96 0.87 -3.87
N SER A 200 8.77 1.12 -2.57
CA SER A 200 9.88 1.29 -1.61
C SER A 200 10.75 0.04 -1.48
N ILE A 201 10.16 -1.16 -1.49
CA ILE A 201 10.93 -2.42 -1.48
C ILE A 201 11.79 -2.54 -2.75
N SER A 202 11.21 -2.23 -3.92
CA SER A 202 11.93 -2.25 -5.20
C SER A 202 13.09 -1.24 -5.22
N GLU A 203 12.88 -0.04 -4.68
CA GLU A 203 13.93 0.97 -4.53
C GLU A 203 15.07 0.49 -3.62
N ILE A 204 14.73 -0.14 -2.48
CA ILE A 204 15.71 -0.73 -1.57
C ILE A 204 16.48 -1.88 -2.24
N ASP A 205 15.84 -2.71 -3.05
CA ASP A 205 16.51 -3.80 -3.77
C ASP A 205 17.51 -3.30 -4.81
N ALA A 206 17.16 -2.22 -5.52
CA ALA A 206 18.08 -1.56 -6.42
C ALA A 206 19.25 -0.90 -5.68
N ASP A 207 19.01 -0.33 -4.49
CA ASP A 207 20.07 0.22 -3.63
C ASP A 207 21.01 -0.87 -3.10
N ILE A 208 20.47 -1.98 -2.61
CA ILE A 208 21.27 -3.14 -2.17
C ILE A 208 22.13 -3.66 -3.33
N SER A 209 21.57 -3.76 -4.54
CA SER A 209 22.30 -4.19 -5.73
C SER A 209 23.43 -3.23 -6.08
N MET A 210 23.19 -1.92 -5.99
CA MET A 210 24.20 -0.89 -6.13
C MET A 210 25.32 -1.05 -5.09
N TYR A 211 24.98 -1.18 -3.80
CA TYR A 211 25.98 -1.36 -2.73
C TYR A 211 26.83 -2.61 -2.93
N ARG A 212 26.23 -3.75 -3.33
CA ARG A 212 26.96 -4.98 -3.67
C ARG A 212 27.94 -4.77 -4.82
N GLU A 213 27.49 -4.09 -5.87
CA GLU A 213 28.35 -3.81 -7.02
C GLU A 213 29.52 -2.91 -6.61
N LEU A 214 29.28 -1.82 -5.86
CA LEU A 214 30.34 -0.94 -5.34
C LEU A 214 31.34 -1.70 -4.45
N MET A 215 30.87 -2.61 -3.60
CA MET A 215 31.74 -3.42 -2.74
C MET A 215 32.67 -4.37 -3.52
N SER A 216 32.30 -4.78 -4.73
CA SER A 216 33.08 -5.74 -5.53
C SER A 216 34.47 -5.23 -5.90
N TRP A 217 34.65 -3.90 -5.91
CA TRP A 217 35.83 -3.20 -6.41
C TRP A 217 36.21 -1.97 -5.56
N ALA A 218 35.56 -1.82 -4.40
CA ALA A 218 36.09 -1.00 -3.33
C ALA A 218 37.36 -1.62 -2.75
N LYS A 219 38.20 -0.76 -2.19
CA LYS A 219 39.38 -1.15 -1.42
C LYS A 219 38.96 -2.03 -0.25
N LYS A 220 39.73 -3.09 -0.02
CA LYS A 220 39.48 -4.06 1.06
C LYS A 220 39.31 -3.37 2.41
#